data_AF-A0A161K891-F1
#
_entry.id   AF-A0A161K891-F1
#
_cell.length_a   1.000
_cell.length_b   1.000
_cell.length_c   1.000
_cell.angle_alpha   90.00
_cell.angle_beta   90.00
_cell.angle_gamma   90.00
#
_symmetry.space_group_name_H-M   'P 1'
#
loop_
_entity.id
_entity.type
_entity.pdbx_description
1 polymer ?
#
loop_
_entity_poly.entity_id
_entity_poly.type
_entity_poly.pdbx_seq_one_letter_code
_entity_poly.pdbx_strand_id
1 'polypeptide(L)' 'MGGSLYLLIFIITIFIGVAIFIARTNHSKDYYADIETDEWDCPDCGFHVQAGDKCIYCGAKKELAT' A
#
# COMPACT_ATOMS: atom_id res chain seq x y z
N MET A 1 39.56 -30.64 -4.23
CA MET A 1 39.33 -29.18 -4.28
C MET A 1 37.95 -28.78 -4.83
N GLY A 2 37.23 -29.63 -5.59
CA GLY A 2 35.89 -29.28 -6.11
C GLY A 2 34.72 -29.37 -5.11
N GLY A 3 34.73 -30.33 -4.18
CA GLY A 3 33.61 -30.55 -3.23
C GLY A 3 33.29 -29.34 -2.33
N SER A 4 34.32 -28.59 -1.92
CA SER A 4 34.15 -27.37 -1.13
C SER A 4 33.49 -26.25 -1.94
N LEU A 5 33.77 -26.15 -3.24
CA LEU A 5 33.14 -25.16 -4.11
C LEU A 5 31.63 -25.43 -4.27
N TYR A 6 31.24 -26.70 -4.44
CA TYR A 6 29.83 -27.09 -4.52
C TYR A 6 29.06 -26.79 -3.24
N LEU A 7 29.68 -27.03 -2.07
CA LEU A 7 29.08 -26.66 -0.79
C LEU A 7 28.87 -25.15 -0.65
N LEU A 8 29.84 -24.33 -1.06
CA LEU A 8 29.70 -22.87 -1.01
C LEU A 8 28.59 -22.39 -1.93
N ILE A 9 28.48 -22.93 -3.15
CA ILE A 9 27.40 -22.58 -4.09
C ILE A 9 26.04 -22.94 -3.49
N PHE A 10 25.90 -24.13 -2.89
CA PHE A 10 24.65 -24.57 -2.26
C PHE A 10 24.23 -23.67 -1.08
N ILE A 11 25.19 -23.23 -0.28
CA ILE A 11 24.92 -22.30 0.82
C ILE A 11 24.41 -20.96 0.28
N ILE A 12 25.05 -20.42 -0.77
CA ILE A 12 24.66 -19.15 -1.38
C ILE A 12 23.25 -19.23 -1.98
N THR A 13 22.89 -20.32 -2.66
CA THR A 13 21.54 -20.46 -3.24
C THR A 13 20.45 -20.53 -2.17
N ILE A 14 20.73 -21.15 -1.01
CA ILE A 14 19.81 -21.15 0.14
C ILE A 14 19.59 -19.72 0.65
N PHE A 15 20.65 -18.94 0.85
CA PHE A 15 20.53 -17.56 1.32
C PHE A 15 19.72 -16.68 0.34
N ILE A 16 19.95 -16.84 -0.96
CA ILE A 16 19.17 -16.14 -1.99
C ILE A 16 17.70 -16.56 -1.93
N GLY A 17 17.42 -17.86 -1.80
CA GLY A 17 16.06 -18.38 -1.68
C GLY A 17 15.31 -17.83 -0.47
N VAL A 18 15.98 -17.77 0.69
CA VAL A 18 15.42 -17.19 1.93
C VAL A 18 15.15 -15.69 1.75
N ALA A 19 16.07 -14.94 1.15
CA ALA A 19 15.87 -13.51 0.89
C ALA A 19 14.65 -13.26 -0.02
N ILE A 20 14.49 -14.04 -1.09
CA ILE A 20 13.33 -13.97 -1.99
C ILE A 20 12.04 -14.34 -1.25
N PHE A 21 12.07 -15.37 -0.41
CA PHE A 21 10.91 -15.79 0.37
C PHE A 21 10.44 -14.69 1.31
N ILE A 22 11.36 -14.09 2.08
CA ILE A 22 11.08 -12.96 2.97
C ILE A 22 10.48 -11.79 2.18
N ALA A 23 11.08 -11.42 1.04
CA ALA A 23 10.57 -10.35 0.19
C ALA A 23 9.13 -10.61 -0.28
N ARG A 24 8.79 -11.85 -0.65
CA ARG A 24 7.43 -12.21 -1.07
C ARG A 24 6.42 -12.23 0.08
N THR A 25 6.85 -12.61 1.28
CA THR A 25 5.94 -12.65 2.44
C THR A 25 5.44 -11.26 2.85
N ASN A 26 6.15 -10.19 2.46
CA ASN A 26 5.77 -8.81 2.77
C ASN A 26 4.82 -8.17 1.75
N HIS A 27 4.22 -8.94 0.84
CA HIS A 27 3.20 -8.39 -0.06
C HIS A 27 1.87 -8.20 0.71
N SER A 28 1.82 -7.17 1.54
CA SER A 28 0.56 -6.66 2.08
C SER A 28 -0.29 -6.25 0.88
N LYS A 29 -1.42 -6.92 0.69
CA LYS A 29 -2.43 -6.52 -0.29
C LYS A 29 -2.75 -5.05 -0.03
N ASP A 30 -2.77 -4.24 -1.08
CA ASP A 30 -3.09 -2.80 -1.03
C ASP A 30 -4.55 -2.61 -0.58
N TYR A 31 -4.81 -2.74 0.71
CA TYR A 31 -6.13 -2.55 1.32
C TYR A 31 -6.62 -1.10 1.21
N TYR A 32 -5.71 -0.18 0.92
CA TYR A 32 -5.96 1.26 0.86
C TYR A 32 -6.22 1.79 -0.55
N ALA A 33 -6.31 0.92 -1.56
CA ALA A 33 -6.56 1.34 -2.94
C ALA A 33 -7.94 1.98 -3.17
N ASP A 34 -8.87 1.84 -2.22
CA ASP A 34 -10.27 2.30 -2.32
C ASP A 34 -10.62 3.45 -1.33
N ILE A 35 -9.62 4.06 -0.68
CA ILE A 35 -9.89 5.27 0.10
C ILE A 35 -9.91 6.46 -0.86
N GLU A 36 -11.09 7.05 -1.03
CA GLU A 36 -11.25 8.34 -1.70
C GLU A 36 -10.49 9.42 -0.90
N THR A 37 -9.32 9.80 -1.40
CA THR A 37 -8.39 10.76 -0.76
C THR A 37 -8.43 12.13 -1.43
N ASP A 38 -9.37 12.33 -2.34
CA ASP A 38 -9.58 13.62 -2.99
C ASP A 38 -10.06 14.64 -1.96
N GLU A 39 -9.32 15.73 -1.87
CA GLU A 39 -9.68 16.88 -1.06
C GLU A 39 -10.77 17.72 -1.76
N TRP A 40 -11.72 18.26 -1.00
CA TRP A 40 -12.78 19.10 -1.54
C TRP A 40 -13.32 20.08 -0.51
N ASP A 41 -13.75 21.25 -0.97
CA ASP A 41 -14.41 22.23 -0.11
C ASP A 41 -15.90 21.93 -0.03
N CYS A 42 -16.41 21.79 1.19
CA CYS A 42 -17.82 21.53 1.44
C CYS A 42 -18.68 22.71 0.98
N PRO A 43 -19.63 22.53 0.04
CA PRO A 43 -20.44 23.62 -0.49
C PRO A 43 -21.40 24.21 0.55
N ASP A 44 -21.76 23.42 1.57
CA ASP A 44 -22.74 23.83 2.59
C ASP A 44 -22.11 24.67 3.70
N CYS A 45 -20.89 24.34 4.14
CA CYS A 45 -20.28 24.96 5.32
C CYS A 45 -18.87 25.53 5.09
N GLY A 46 -18.29 25.34 3.90
CA GLY A 46 -16.96 25.85 3.55
C GLY A 46 -15.80 25.13 4.22
N PHE A 47 -16.04 23.99 4.90
CA PHE A 47 -14.98 23.19 5.48
C PHE A 47 -14.21 22.42 4.40
N HIS A 48 -12.88 22.42 4.49
CA HIS A 48 -11.98 21.70 3.60
C HIS A 48 -11.85 20.22 4.02
N VAL A 49 -12.57 19.34 3.33
CA VAL A 49 -12.60 17.90 3.59
C VAL A 49 -11.37 17.27 2.94
N GLN A 50 -10.58 16.53 3.74
CA GLN A 50 -9.30 15.95 3.29
C GLN A 50 -9.44 14.55 2.67
N ALA A 51 -10.51 13.84 2.99
CA ALA A 51 -10.78 12.50 2.46
C ALA A 51 -12.26 12.12 2.67
N GLY A 52 -12.76 11.25 1.81
CA GLY A 52 -14.11 10.69 1.87
C GLY A 52 -15.18 11.53 1.19
N ASP A 53 -16.37 10.94 1.09
CA ASP A 53 -17.52 11.44 0.34
C ASP A 53 -18.46 12.30 1.19
N LYS A 54 -18.16 12.54 2.47
CA LYS A 54 -19.05 13.21 3.42
C LYS A 54 -18.31 14.19 4.33
N CYS A 55 -18.83 15.41 4.45
CA CYS A 55 -18.30 16.41 5.35
C CYS A 55 -18.54 16.01 6.82
N ILE A 56 -17.49 16.02 7.63
CA ILE A 56 -17.56 15.67 9.06
C ILE A 56 -18.32 16.70 9.91
N TYR A 57 -18.47 17.94 9.43
CA TYR A 57 -19.10 19.02 10.20
C TYR A 57 -20.60 19.16 9.94
N CYS A 58 -21.03 19.13 8.67
CA CYS A 58 -22.44 19.31 8.32
C CYS A 58 -23.09 18.05 7.74
N GLY A 59 -22.31 17.04 7.37
CA GLY A 59 -22.83 15.80 6.78
C GLY A 59 -23.20 15.88 5.30
N ALA A 60 -22.94 17.01 4.63
CA ALA A 60 -23.09 17.15 3.18
C ALA A 60 -22.22 16.13 2.44
N LYS A 61 -22.70 15.65 1.28
CA LYS A 61 -21.93 14.72 0.44
C LYS A 61 -21.12 15.49 -0.60
N LYS A 62 -19.99 14.92 -1.01
CA LYS A 62 -19.19 15.41 -2.14
C LYS A 62 -20.07 15.40 -3.38
N GLU A 63 -20.20 16.54 -4.07
CA GLU A 63 -20.88 16.58 -5.35
C GLU A 63 -20.01 15.85 -6.39
N LEU A 64 -20.58 14.87 -7.09
CA LEU A 64 -19.90 14.30 -8.25
C LEU A 64 -19.85 15.39 -9.32
N ALA A 65 -18.62 15.78 -9.69
CA ALA A 65 -18.41 16.65 -10.84
C ALA A 65 -19.12 16.03 -12.05
N THR A 66 -20.17 16.69 -12.53
CA THR A 66 -20.95 16.30 -13.71
C THR A 66 -20.25 16.75 -14.97
#